data_AF-W1Y8P4-F1
#
_entry.id   AF-W1Y8P4-F1
#
_cell.length_a   1.000
_cell.length_b   1.000
_cell.length_c   1.000
_cell.angle_alpha   90.00
_cell.angle_beta   90.00
_cell.angle_gamma   90.00
#
_symmetry.space_group_name_H-M   'P 1'
#
loop_
_entity.id
_entity.type
_entity.pdbx_description
1 polymer ?
#
loop_
_entity_poly.entity_id
_entity_poly.type
_entity_poly.pdbx_seq_one_letter_code
_entity_poly.pdbx_strand_id
1 'polypeptide(L)' 'MEEEFMRQIKCPDCNEKCIKHGVLKSGSQRWFCKHCKVAFTVKINNLSKE' A
#
# COMPACT_ATOMS: atom_id res chain seq x y z
N MET A 1 -25.06 -0.09 -1.83
CA MET A 1 -23.98 -0.39 -2.78
C MET A 1 -22.68 -0.02 -2.08
N GLU A 2 -22.32 -0.81 -1.07
CA GLU A 2 -21.07 -0.67 -0.29
C GLU A 2 -19.96 -1.41 -1.04
N GLU A 3 -19.66 -0.94 -2.24
CA GLU A 3 -18.48 -1.40 -2.97
C GLU A 3 -17.25 -0.85 -2.27
N GLU A 4 -16.70 -1.69 -1.40
CA GLU A 4 -15.27 -1.92 -1.30
C GLU A 4 -14.43 -0.64 -1.42
N PHE A 5 -14.39 0.14 -0.35
CA PHE A 5 -13.24 1.01 -0.09
C PHE A 5 -12.03 0.12 0.27
N MET A 6 -11.64 -0.76 -0.65
CA MET A 6 -10.33 -1.39 -0.67
C MET A 6 -9.35 -0.23 -0.68
N ARG A 7 -8.74 0.07 0.47
CA ARG A 7 -7.75 1.13 0.65
C ARG A 7 -6.67 0.94 -0.42
N GLN A 8 -6.82 1.64 -1.55
CA GLN A 8 -5.86 1.57 -2.65
C GLN A 8 -4.59 2.24 -2.15
N ILE A 9 -3.52 1.47 -2.01
CA ILE A 9 -2.22 2.02 -1.67
C ILE A 9 -1.71 2.79 -2.89
N LYS A 10 -1.38 4.05 -2.66
CA LYS A 10 -0.78 4.94 -3.64
C LYS A 10 0.72 5.06 -3.38
N CYS A 11 1.49 5.25 -4.44
CA CYS A 11 2.91 5.50 -4.34
C CYS A 11 3.14 6.88 -3.69
N PRO A 12 3.99 7.02 -2.68
CA PRO A 12 4.27 8.33 -2.08
C PRO A 12 4.94 9.30 -3.07
N ASP A 13 5.66 8.78 -4.08
CA ASP A 13 6.39 9.60 -5.05
C ASP A 13 5.53 10.06 -6.24
N CYS A 14 4.69 9.18 -6.80
CA CYS A 14 3.91 9.48 -8.00
C CYS A 14 2.39 9.38 -7.81
N ASN A 15 1.93 9.04 -6.61
CA ASN A 15 0.53 8.86 -6.24
C ASN A 15 -0.26 7.80 -7.06
N GLU A 16 0.44 7.01 -7.88
CA GLU A 16 -0.14 5.92 -8.68
C GLU A 16 -0.47 4.70 -7.83
N LYS A 17 -1.42 3.89 -8.33
CA LYS A 17 -1.84 2.66 -7.66
C LYS A 17 -0.68 1.68 -7.57
N CYS A 18 -0.39 1.26 -6.35
CA CYS A 18 0.61 0.25 -6.07
C CYS A 18 -0.03 -1.13 -5.93
N ILE A 19 0.75 -2.16 -6.28
CA ILE A 19 0.34 -3.55 -6.16
C ILE A 19 1.03 -4.21 -4.98
N LYS A 20 0.41 -5.23 -4.38
CA LYS A 20 1.10 -6.08 -3.40
C LYS A 20 2.26 -6.80 -4.08
N HIS A 21 3.42 -6.77 -3.43
CA HIS A 21 4.63 -7.43 -3.93
C HIS A 21 5.09 -8.58 -3.03
N GLY A 22 4.60 -8.64 -1.79
CA GLY A 22 4.92 -9.68 -0.83
C GLY A 22 4.81 -9.18 0.59
N VAL A 23 5.08 -10.04 1.56
CA VAL A 23 5.08 -9.71 2.99
C VAL A 23 6.50 -9.96 3.52
N LEU A 24 7.02 -9.04 4.32
CA LEU A 24 8.31 -9.23 4.99
C LEU A 24 8.19 -10.29 6.08
N LYS A 25 9.32 -10.87 6.49
CA LYS A 25 9.37 -11.81 7.63
C LYS A 25 8.81 -11.21 8.93
N SER A 26 8.83 -9.88 9.05
CA SER A 26 8.22 -9.13 10.16
C SER A 26 6.69 -9.03 10.10
N GLY A 27 6.03 -9.59 9.06
CA GLY A 27 4.58 -9.48 8.84
C GLY A 27 4.13 -8.21 8.13
N SER A 28 5.03 -7.29 7.78
CA SER A 28 4.68 -6.04 7.10
C SER A 28 4.42 -6.25 5.60
N GLN A 29 3.31 -5.73 5.08
CA GLN A 29 2.98 -5.79 3.65
C GLN A 29 3.91 -4.87 2.83
N ARG A 30 4.58 -5.44 1.84
CA ARG A 30 5.38 -4.72 0.85
C ARG A 30 4.56 -4.45 -0.42
N TRP A 31 4.69 -3.23 -0.92
CA TRP A 31 4.01 -2.69 -2.07
C TRP A 31 5.02 -2.31 -3.15
N PHE A 32 4.62 -2.47 -4.41
CA PHE A 32 5.44 -2.13 -5.56
C PHE A 32 4.70 -1.16 -6.46
N CYS A 33 5.37 -0.05 -6.77
CA CYS A 33 4.89 0.92 -7.73
C CYS A 33 5.37 0.51 -9.12
N LYS A 34 4.44 0.24 -10.04
CA LYS A 34 4.78 -0.11 -11.44
C LYS A 34 5.36 1.08 -12.22
N HIS A 35 4.98 2.30 -11.85
CA HIS A 35 5.40 3.51 -12.53
C HIS A 35 6.84 3.90 -12.15
N CYS A 36 7.12 4.02 -10.86
CA CYS A 36 8.46 4.33 -10.35
C CYS A 36 9.39 3.10 -10.33
N LYS A 37 8.84 1.88 -10.45
CA LYS A 37 9.54 0.60 -10.29
C LYS A 37 10.22 0.46 -8.91
N VAL A 38 9.68 1.12 -7.90
CA VAL A 38 10.18 1.08 -6.52
C VAL A 38 9.32 0.17 -5.64
N ALA A 39 9.97 -0.53 -4.73
CA ALA A 39 9.32 -1.36 -3.73
C ALA A 39 9.43 -0.70 -2.35
N PHE A 40 8.31 -0.51 -1.66
CA PHE A 40 8.26 0.15 -0.37
C PHE A 40 7.29 -0.55 0.58
N THR A 41 7.44 -0.29 1.86
CA THR A 41 6.50 -0.75 2.89
C THR A 41 5.70 0.44 3.36
N VAL A 42 4.38 0.38 3.19
CA VAL A 42 3.50 1.35 3.84
C VAL A 42 3.38 0.90 5.28
N LYS A 43 3.82 1.72 6.23
CA LYS A 43 3.33 1.61 7.60
C LYS A 43 1.87 2.06 7.54
N ILE A 44 0.94 1.12 7.47
CA ILE A 44 -0.48 1.43 7.64
C ILE A 44 -0.60 1.90 9.09
N ASN A 45 -0.44 3.20 9.31
CA ASN A 45 -0.78 3.82 10.57
C ASN A 45 -2.29 3.73 10.61
N ASN A 46 -2.81 2.69 11.28
CA ASN A 46 -4.23 2.47 11.43
C ASN A 46 -4.82 3.46 12.46
N LEU A 47 -4.45 4.74 12.35
CA LEU A 47 -5.02 5.90 13.03
C LEU A 47 -6.44 6.16 12.47
N SER A 48 -7.27 5.13 12.52
CA SER A 48 -8.69 5.19 12.17
C SER A 48 -9.42 4.30 13.15
N LYS A 49 -9.40 4.70 14.42
CA LYS A 49 -10.46 4.46 15.41
C LYS A 49 -10.17 5.36 16.62
N GLU A 50 -10.60 6.61 16.51
CA GLU A 50 -11.18 7.36 17.63
C GLU A 50 -12.51 7.92 17.15
#